data_AF-A0A5J4UYH7-F1
#
_entry.id   AF-A0A5J4UYH7-F1
#
_cell.length_a   1.000
_cell.length_b   1.000
_cell.length_c   1.000
_cell.angle_alpha   90.00
_cell.angle_beta   90.00
_cell.angle_gamma   90.00
#
_symmetry.space_group_name_H-M   'P 1'
#
loop_
_entity.id
_entity.type
_entity.pdbx_description
1 polymer ?
#
loop_
_entity_poly.entity_id
_entity_poly.type
_entity_poly.pdbx_seq_one_letter_code
_entity_poly.pdbx_strand_id
1 'polypeptide(L)'
;DQPLPANGKVNAPDTKRINVVCVGAAVDNQTAKQVVQGGLESGIFTYNFAQLEKTTPKMTFKELEDALKKKIEKYQTIQLTASDAKNLTQPIVNNKELFGDTNAIILNPSSTQNQFIGAVQIWLMGFEFPSTYVLITKDGTVDFASSKRNAPVLSNLKDVTTHRVSIKEFEGKKESEKRKDEIATWFSDILTTKENEQGSGFIIGDIESKDGKGKSDSSDISITNLVIKKNIEGRTRQYHNVSRGVIEAMRHMDDPELKLMLKSSTFSWFYMKHIAIVKIEKLAEENKAQTQSVVSDAISQAIGAEIPKDLKESKKKKTKEDVSKALEGSGDEIDFRDEAFKAKVECGNAHVEYFQSSPSNNIEFDFCRLELGVRYRGYCSAIGRTLIFNPDENVEMMYNVLLDLHKYQISIMKEGNRYEDIGRDVKEHLKSELIKKNVLKEKEKTEMKKDGDEDEEEDSKDKQTIKWIDQHFDKLIAFEVGLIFIQDSLKMVVDDEDELRKSTHIAKGSVFVVRTAFKNVERNTKAKKKEKPYSLLLSDTVVVQNSDDNKDEKDFEKIVEKQDFTYNCSFKLTNISYKFDDEEEEVKEKQKGSEKEGKKSGEKDQKGKERTSAQPQRQRPPPPAT
;
A
#
# COMPACT_ATOMS: atom_id res chain seq x y z
N ASP A 1 11.24 -43.00 -16.72
CA ASP A 1 10.68 -44.34 -17.02
C ASP A 1 11.41 -45.51 -16.37
N GLN A 2 12.17 -45.31 -15.29
CA GLN A 2 12.51 -46.38 -14.36
C GLN A 2 12.31 -45.87 -12.93
N PRO A 3 11.75 -46.68 -12.01
CA PRO A 3 11.82 -46.35 -10.59
C PRO A 3 13.30 -46.19 -10.21
N LEU A 4 13.59 -45.26 -9.29
CA LEU A 4 14.93 -45.13 -8.71
C LEU A 4 15.40 -46.53 -8.28
N PRO A 5 16.61 -46.98 -8.66
CA PRO A 5 17.13 -48.26 -8.21
C PRO A 5 17.04 -48.35 -6.69
N ALA A 6 16.85 -49.54 -6.12
CA ALA A 6 16.72 -49.72 -4.67
C ALA A 6 17.89 -49.10 -3.86
N ASN A 7 19.04 -48.88 -4.51
CA ASN A 7 20.24 -48.21 -3.97
C ASN A 7 20.67 -46.97 -4.79
N GLY A 8 19.79 -46.44 -5.63
CA GLY A 8 20.03 -45.28 -6.47
C GLY A 8 20.10 -44.02 -5.60
N LYS A 9 21.30 -43.44 -5.46
CA LYS A 9 21.44 -42.15 -4.80
C LYS A 9 20.75 -41.09 -5.65
N VAL A 10 20.02 -40.19 -5.00
CA VAL A 10 19.48 -38.98 -5.61
C VAL A 10 20.67 -38.16 -6.10
N ASN A 11 21.05 -38.29 -7.36
CA ASN A 11 22.01 -37.41 -8.00
C ASN A 11 21.32 -36.08 -8.36
N ALA A 12 20.65 -35.46 -7.38
CA ALA A 12 20.48 -34.02 -7.44
C ALA A 12 21.91 -33.46 -7.34
N PRO A 13 22.29 -32.46 -8.16
CA PRO A 13 23.57 -31.80 -7.97
C PRO A 13 23.61 -31.33 -6.51
N ASP A 14 24.57 -31.85 -5.74
CA ASP A 14 24.78 -31.44 -4.35
C ASP A 14 25.46 -30.06 -4.39
N THR A 15 24.68 -29.08 -4.79
CA THR A 15 25.07 -27.68 -4.90
C THR A 15 24.23 -26.89 -3.93
N LYS A 16 24.91 -26.26 -2.96
CA LYS A 16 24.27 -25.24 -2.09
C LYS A 16 23.80 -23.99 -2.86
N ARG A 17 24.01 -23.94 -4.19
CA ARG A 17 23.72 -22.75 -5.02
C ARG A 17 22.47 -22.89 -5.87
N ILE A 18 21.93 -24.09 -6.10
CA ILE A 18 20.78 -24.28 -7.01
C ILE A 18 19.72 -25.15 -6.35
N ASN A 19 18.59 -24.53 -6.02
CA ASN A 19 17.40 -25.22 -5.59
C ASN A 19 16.64 -25.72 -6.83
N VAL A 20 16.47 -27.02 -6.93
CA VAL A 20 15.72 -27.69 -8.01
C VAL A 20 14.44 -28.30 -7.45
N VAL A 21 13.34 -28.09 -8.17
CA VAL A 21 12.06 -28.80 -8.01
C VAL A 21 11.80 -29.58 -9.31
N CYS A 22 11.52 -30.87 -9.19
CA CYS A 22 11.19 -31.74 -10.31
C CYS A 22 9.70 -32.08 -10.25
N VAL A 23 8.98 -31.74 -11.32
CA VAL A 23 7.58 -32.10 -11.54
C VAL A 23 7.53 -33.08 -12.71
N GLY A 24 7.07 -34.29 -12.46
CA GLY A 24 6.95 -35.34 -13.47
C GLY A 24 5.58 -36.02 -13.44
N ALA A 25 5.27 -36.72 -14.52
CA ALA A 25 4.13 -37.61 -14.59
C ALA A 25 4.61 -39.00 -15.03
N ALA A 26 4.29 -40.03 -14.26
CA ALA A 26 4.57 -41.42 -14.59
C ALA A 26 3.35 -42.05 -15.27
N VAL A 27 3.60 -42.80 -16.34
CA VAL A 27 2.58 -43.54 -17.09
C VAL A 27 2.41 -44.92 -16.45
N ASP A 28 1.18 -45.28 -16.07
CA ASP A 28 0.85 -46.65 -15.70
C ASP A 28 0.29 -47.36 -16.94
N ASN A 29 1.12 -48.17 -17.61
CA ASN A 29 0.82 -49.11 -18.71
C ASN A 29 -0.12 -48.70 -19.87
N GLN A 30 -0.52 -47.43 -20.02
CA GLN A 30 -1.46 -46.96 -21.06
C GLN A 30 -0.83 -45.94 -22.02
N THR A 31 -1.26 -45.97 -23.28
CA THR A 31 -0.82 -45.05 -24.34
C THR A 31 -1.05 -43.60 -23.93
N ALA A 32 -0.02 -42.76 -24.01
CA ALA A 32 -0.11 -41.35 -23.63
C ALA A 32 -1.18 -40.64 -24.47
N LYS A 33 -2.29 -40.23 -23.84
CA LYS A 33 -3.34 -39.45 -24.50
C LYS A 33 -2.82 -38.06 -24.85
N GLN A 34 -2.94 -37.71 -26.13
CA GLN A 34 -2.62 -36.38 -26.65
C GLN A 34 -3.90 -35.54 -26.77
N VAL A 35 -3.74 -34.22 -26.62
CA VAL A 35 -4.77 -33.20 -26.79
C VAL A 35 -4.18 -32.06 -27.62
N VAL A 36 -4.95 -31.48 -28.54
CA VAL A 36 -4.46 -30.37 -29.37
C VAL A 36 -4.59 -29.05 -28.61
N GLN A 37 -3.48 -28.31 -28.47
CA GLN A 37 -3.42 -26.97 -27.89
C GLN A 37 -2.73 -26.01 -28.87
N GLY A 38 -3.44 -24.98 -29.32
CA GLY A 38 -2.88 -24.00 -30.27
C GLY A 38 -2.42 -24.61 -31.60
N GLY A 39 -3.02 -25.73 -32.03
CA GLY A 39 -2.63 -26.47 -33.23
C GLY A 39 -1.48 -27.46 -33.05
N LEU A 40 -0.93 -27.61 -31.84
CA LEU A 40 0.12 -28.58 -31.50
C LEU A 40 -0.45 -29.72 -30.65
N GLU A 41 -0.03 -30.95 -30.90
CA GLU A 41 -0.35 -32.09 -30.02
C GLU A 41 0.46 -32.00 -28.73
N SER A 42 -0.23 -31.81 -27.61
CA SER A 42 0.34 -31.78 -26.26
C SER A 42 -0.09 -33.02 -25.47
N GLY A 43 0.81 -33.58 -24.68
CA GLY A 43 0.44 -34.61 -23.70
C GLY A 43 -0.54 -34.04 -22.65
N ILE A 44 -1.38 -34.91 -22.08
CA ILE A 44 -2.42 -34.48 -21.12
C ILE A 44 -1.86 -33.73 -19.90
N PHE A 45 -0.68 -34.13 -19.41
CA PHE A 45 0.05 -33.38 -18.37
C PHE A 45 0.38 -31.95 -18.83
N THR A 46 1.07 -31.80 -19.97
CA THR A 46 1.48 -30.50 -20.51
C THR A 46 0.29 -29.59 -20.74
N TYR A 47 -0.80 -30.11 -21.30
CA TYR A 47 -2.03 -29.37 -21.49
C TYR A 47 -2.58 -28.83 -20.16
N ASN A 48 -2.76 -29.70 -19.15
CA ASN A 48 -3.33 -29.29 -17.87
C ASN A 48 -2.40 -28.37 -17.09
N PHE A 49 -1.09 -28.61 -17.12
CA PHE A 49 -0.09 -27.74 -16.52
C PHE A 49 -0.17 -26.33 -17.13
N ALA A 50 -0.15 -26.23 -18.46
CA ALA A 50 -0.20 -24.94 -19.16
C ALA A 50 -1.55 -24.22 -18.98
N GLN A 51 -2.65 -24.94 -18.75
CA GLN A 51 -3.93 -24.33 -18.39
C GLN A 51 -3.91 -23.81 -16.95
N LEU A 52 -3.40 -24.60 -16.00
CA LEU A 52 -3.31 -24.20 -14.59
C LEU A 52 -2.44 -22.96 -14.41
N GLU A 53 -1.30 -22.90 -15.08
CA GLU A 53 -0.41 -21.73 -15.07
C GLU A 53 -1.14 -20.45 -15.48
N LYS A 54 -2.11 -20.54 -16.41
CA LYS A 54 -2.91 -19.40 -16.87
C LYS A 54 -4.08 -19.06 -15.95
N THR A 55 -4.71 -20.07 -15.35
CA THR A 55 -5.92 -19.87 -14.52
C THR A 55 -5.62 -19.61 -13.06
N THR A 56 -4.42 -19.99 -12.60
CA THR A 56 -4.00 -19.86 -11.19
C THR A 56 -2.50 -19.56 -11.17
N PRO A 57 -2.09 -18.40 -11.71
CA PRO A 57 -0.68 -18.04 -11.74
C PRO A 57 -0.10 -17.97 -10.33
N LYS A 58 1.21 -18.10 -10.14
CA LYS A 58 1.85 -18.08 -8.80
C LYS A 58 1.34 -19.14 -7.80
N MET A 59 0.63 -20.19 -8.22
CA MET A 59 0.31 -21.33 -7.34
C MET A 59 1.60 -21.97 -6.79
N THR A 60 1.53 -22.61 -5.63
CA THR A 60 2.66 -23.39 -5.10
C THR A 60 2.83 -24.70 -5.87
N PHE A 61 4.00 -25.34 -5.78
CA PHE A 61 4.20 -26.65 -6.40
C PHE A 61 3.28 -27.73 -5.80
N LYS A 62 2.90 -27.63 -4.53
CA LYS A 62 1.90 -28.52 -3.91
C LYS A 62 0.50 -28.29 -4.48
N GLU A 63 0.10 -27.04 -4.65
CA GLU A 63 -1.20 -26.72 -5.26
C GLU A 63 -1.27 -27.20 -6.70
N LEU A 64 -0.18 -27.04 -7.45
CA LEU A 64 -0.03 -27.61 -8.78
C LEU A 64 -0.23 -29.13 -8.76
N GLU A 65 0.45 -29.83 -7.85
CA GLU A 65 0.34 -31.28 -7.72
C GLU A 65 -1.11 -31.70 -7.41
N ASP A 66 -1.76 -31.06 -6.44
CA ASP A 66 -3.14 -31.37 -6.05
C ASP A 66 -4.14 -31.08 -7.17
N ALA A 67 -3.96 -29.97 -7.89
CA ALA A 67 -4.80 -29.60 -9.02
C ALA A 67 -4.61 -30.56 -10.20
N LEU A 68 -3.37 -30.96 -10.51
CA LEU A 68 -3.07 -31.93 -11.55
C LEU A 68 -3.60 -33.32 -11.19
N LYS A 69 -3.40 -33.79 -9.95
CA LYS A 69 -3.96 -35.08 -9.48
C LYS A 69 -5.46 -35.16 -9.77
N LYS A 70 -6.24 -34.15 -9.38
CA LYS A 70 -7.69 -34.11 -9.64
C LYS A 70 -8.05 -34.18 -11.13
N LYS A 71 -7.22 -33.63 -12.02
CA LYS A 71 -7.50 -33.55 -13.47
C LYS A 71 -7.02 -34.79 -14.25
N ILE A 72 -5.92 -35.42 -13.81
CA ILE A 72 -5.24 -36.45 -14.61
C ILE A 72 -4.92 -37.76 -13.88
N GLU A 73 -5.40 -37.96 -12.65
CA GLU A 73 -5.23 -39.22 -11.88
C GLU A 73 -5.66 -40.48 -12.65
N LYS A 74 -6.64 -40.36 -13.56
CA LYS A 74 -7.12 -41.47 -14.40
C LYS A 74 -6.12 -41.90 -15.47
N TYR A 75 -5.09 -41.10 -15.73
CA TYR A 75 -4.17 -41.27 -16.85
C TYR A 75 -2.72 -41.40 -16.39
N GLN A 76 -2.32 -40.63 -15.37
CA GLN A 76 -0.93 -40.52 -14.95
C GLN A 76 -0.84 -40.24 -13.46
N THR A 77 0.22 -40.76 -12.83
CA THR A 77 0.58 -40.41 -11.45
C THR A 77 1.56 -39.24 -11.46
N ILE A 78 1.26 -38.17 -10.72
CA ILE A 78 2.17 -37.04 -10.56
C ILE A 78 3.26 -37.37 -9.55
N GLN A 79 4.49 -37.01 -9.86
CA GLN A 79 5.65 -37.09 -8.98
C GLN A 79 6.20 -35.69 -8.77
N LEU A 80 6.26 -35.27 -7.50
CA LEU A 80 6.84 -33.99 -7.09
C LEU A 80 8.00 -34.25 -6.12
N THR A 81 9.20 -33.81 -6.49
CA THR A 81 10.39 -33.92 -5.64
C THR A 81 11.17 -32.60 -5.65
N ALA A 82 11.86 -32.30 -4.55
CA ALA A 82 12.68 -31.10 -4.45
C ALA A 82 13.98 -31.39 -3.70
N SER A 83 15.04 -30.67 -4.09
CA SER A 83 16.32 -30.60 -3.38
C SER A 83 16.18 -30.05 -1.95
N ASP A 84 15.28 -29.09 -1.74
CA ASP A 84 14.81 -28.63 -0.43
C ASP A 84 13.28 -28.63 -0.44
N ALA A 85 12.68 -29.37 0.50
CA ALA A 85 11.24 -29.53 0.64
C ALA A 85 10.50 -28.20 0.88
N LYS A 86 11.17 -27.17 1.43
CA LYS A 86 10.60 -25.83 1.60
C LYS A 86 10.20 -25.18 0.27
N ASN A 87 10.87 -25.52 -0.83
CA ASN A 87 10.53 -24.99 -2.15
C ASN A 87 9.17 -25.48 -2.66
N LEU A 88 8.65 -26.60 -2.15
CA LEU A 88 7.37 -27.15 -2.59
C LEU A 88 6.18 -26.27 -2.20
N THR A 89 6.34 -25.46 -1.16
CA THR A 89 5.33 -24.50 -0.68
C THR A 89 5.59 -23.07 -1.16
N GLN A 90 6.63 -22.85 -1.97
CA GLN A 90 6.89 -21.55 -2.57
C GLN A 90 6.06 -21.38 -3.86
N PRO A 91 5.62 -20.15 -4.18
CA PRO A 91 4.89 -19.88 -5.40
C PRO A 91 5.77 -20.10 -6.64
N ILE A 92 5.17 -20.63 -7.71
CA ILE A 92 5.83 -20.79 -9.01
C ILE A 92 5.90 -19.41 -9.68
N VAL A 93 7.10 -18.87 -9.85
CA VAL A 93 7.32 -17.59 -10.52
C VAL A 93 7.72 -17.83 -11.97
N ASN A 94 6.87 -17.40 -12.91
CA ASN A 94 7.20 -17.43 -14.33
C ASN A 94 7.94 -16.14 -14.74
N ASN A 95 9.27 -16.21 -14.77
CA ASN A 95 10.10 -15.08 -15.19
C ASN A 95 9.80 -14.59 -16.62
N LYS A 96 9.34 -15.48 -17.52
CA LYS A 96 8.94 -15.08 -18.87
C LYS A 96 7.66 -14.23 -18.86
N GLU A 97 6.74 -14.50 -17.94
CA GLU A 97 5.54 -13.66 -17.75
C GLU A 97 5.90 -12.29 -17.14
N LEU A 98 6.89 -12.25 -16.23
CA LEU A 98 7.30 -11.03 -15.54
C LEU A 98 8.25 -10.13 -16.34
N PHE A 99 9.15 -10.73 -17.12
CA PHE A 99 10.23 -10.04 -17.83
C PHE A 99 10.19 -10.23 -19.35
N GLY A 100 9.29 -11.04 -19.91
CA GLY A 100 9.11 -11.16 -21.36
C GLY A 100 10.34 -11.66 -22.15
N ASP A 101 11.15 -12.55 -21.55
CA ASP A 101 12.40 -13.06 -22.12
C ASP A 101 13.43 -11.97 -22.50
N THR A 102 13.39 -10.80 -21.83
CA THR A 102 14.27 -9.68 -22.15
C THR A 102 15.76 -10.01 -22.00
N ASN A 103 16.55 -9.50 -22.94
CA ASN A 103 18.01 -9.64 -22.99
C ASN A 103 18.73 -8.46 -22.34
N ALA A 104 18.04 -7.32 -22.24
CA ALA A 104 18.52 -6.14 -21.53
C ALA A 104 17.36 -5.39 -20.89
N ILE A 105 17.62 -4.68 -19.79
CA ILE A 105 16.66 -3.81 -19.10
C ILE A 105 17.21 -2.38 -19.13
N ILE A 106 16.35 -1.43 -19.47
CA ILE A 106 16.67 -0.01 -19.51
C ILE A 106 15.98 0.70 -18.35
N LEU A 107 16.75 1.49 -17.61
CA LEU A 107 16.27 2.50 -16.68
C LEU A 107 16.44 3.87 -17.33
N ASN A 108 15.32 4.53 -17.63
CA ASN A 108 15.31 5.93 -18.02
C ASN A 108 15.73 6.82 -16.84
N PRO A 109 15.98 8.14 -17.03
CA PRO A 109 16.24 9.04 -15.93
C PRO A 109 15.05 9.14 -15.00
N SER A 110 15.32 9.21 -13.70
CA SER A 110 14.29 9.48 -12.71
C SER A 110 13.70 10.89 -12.91
N SER A 111 12.45 11.07 -12.50
CA SER A 111 11.77 12.36 -12.54
C SER A 111 10.78 12.47 -11.39
N THR A 112 10.40 13.70 -11.04
CA THR A 112 9.37 13.95 -10.03
C THR A 112 8.01 13.35 -10.38
N GLN A 113 7.76 13.10 -11.66
CA GLN A 113 6.54 12.47 -12.17
C GLN A 113 6.61 10.93 -12.19
N ASN A 114 7.81 10.35 -12.19
CA ASN A 114 8.04 8.91 -12.16
C ASN A 114 9.00 8.53 -11.04
N GLN A 115 8.42 8.30 -9.86
CA GLN A 115 9.17 7.91 -8.66
C GLN A 115 9.65 6.45 -8.70
N PHE A 116 9.12 5.61 -9.60
CA PHE A 116 9.48 4.20 -9.64
C PHE A 116 10.93 3.99 -10.05
N ILE A 117 11.38 4.67 -11.11
CA ILE A 117 12.79 4.62 -11.53
C ILE A 117 13.72 5.13 -10.42
N GLY A 118 13.34 6.21 -9.74
CA GLY A 118 14.10 6.73 -8.61
C GLY A 118 14.24 5.68 -7.49
N ALA A 119 13.14 4.97 -7.18
CA ALA A 119 13.15 3.86 -6.24
C ALA A 119 14.09 2.72 -6.68
N VAL A 120 14.06 2.31 -7.95
CA VAL A 120 14.99 1.27 -8.47
C VAL A 120 16.45 1.72 -8.34
N GLN A 121 16.74 3.01 -8.62
CA GLN A 121 18.09 3.55 -8.45
C GLN A 121 18.53 3.58 -6.98
N ILE A 122 17.65 3.98 -6.06
CA ILE A 122 17.92 3.94 -4.61
C ILE A 122 18.16 2.50 -4.14
N TRP A 123 17.36 1.54 -4.63
CA TRP A 123 17.54 0.13 -4.29
C TRP A 123 18.90 -0.41 -4.75
N LEU A 124 19.31 -0.10 -5.98
CA LEU A 124 20.56 -0.60 -6.55
C LEU A 124 21.80 0.13 -6.01
N MET A 125 21.70 1.43 -5.71
CA MET A 125 22.87 2.30 -5.52
C MET A 125 22.82 3.16 -4.24
N GLY A 126 21.73 3.10 -3.47
CA GLY A 126 21.52 3.88 -2.25
C GLY A 126 21.14 5.35 -2.48
N PHE A 127 21.16 5.82 -3.73
CA PHE A 127 20.84 7.20 -4.10
C PHE A 127 20.09 7.26 -5.43
N GLU A 128 19.23 8.27 -5.56
CA GLU A 128 18.67 8.66 -6.84
C GLU A 128 19.72 9.46 -7.63
N PHE A 129 19.87 9.13 -8.92
CA PHE A 129 20.77 9.82 -9.84
C PHE A 129 19.95 10.46 -10.97
N PRO A 130 19.50 11.73 -10.80
CA PRO A 130 18.80 12.45 -11.85
C PRO A 130 19.62 12.52 -13.14
N SER A 131 18.94 12.53 -14.28
CA SER A 131 19.58 12.55 -15.61
C SER A 131 20.59 11.41 -15.80
N THR A 132 20.25 10.20 -15.35
CA THR A 132 21.11 9.01 -15.52
C THR A 132 20.31 7.90 -16.18
N TYR A 133 20.83 7.39 -17.28
CA TYR A 133 20.32 6.20 -17.95
C TYR A 133 21.15 4.99 -17.53
N VAL A 134 20.50 3.85 -17.34
CA VAL A 134 21.16 2.59 -16.98
C VAL A 134 20.70 1.51 -17.95
N LEU A 135 21.65 0.76 -18.50
CA LEU A 135 21.40 -0.45 -19.28
C LEU A 135 21.98 -1.63 -18.51
N ILE A 136 21.14 -2.60 -18.18
CA ILE A 136 21.55 -3.85 -17.56
C ILE A 136 21.37 -4.95 -18.60
N THR A 137 22.43 -5.71 -18.90
CA THR A 137 22.39 -6.76 -19.92
C THR A 137 22.55 -8.15 -19.30
N LYS A 138 22.04 -9.18 -19.98
CA LYS A 138 22.04 -10.58 -19.51
C LYS A 138 23.44 -11.14 -19.23
N ASP A 139 24.49 -10.59 -19.84
CA ASP A 139 25.88 -11.00 -19.59
C ASP A 139 26.47 -10.41 -18.29
N GLY A 140 25.69 -9.62 -17.54
CA GLY A 140 26.10 -8.98 -16.30
C GLY A 140 26.80 -7.64 -16.50
N THR A 141 26.78 -7.05 -17.70
CA THR A 141 27.28 -5.70 -17.94
C THR A 141 26.22 -4.66 -17.54
N VAL A 142 26.67 -3.62 -16.84
CA VAL A 142 25.88 -2.44 -16.46
C VAL A 142 26.51 -1.19 -17.07
N ASP A 143 25.82 -0.62 -18.06
CA ASP A 143 26.28 0.57 -18.77
C ASP A 143 25.49 1.80 -18.30
N PHE A 144 26.20 2.84 -17.89
CA PHE A 144 25.61 4.11 -17.45
C PHE A 144 25.84 5.20 -18.50
N ALA A 145 24.82 6.00 -18.79
CA ALA A 145 25.01 7.33 -19.37
C ALA A 145 24.58 8.38 -18.35
N SER A 146 25.51 9.23 -17.93
CA SER A 146 25.25 10.21 -16.87
C SER A 146 25.99 11.53 -17.06
N SER A 147 25.57 12.54 -16.31
CA SER A 147 26.20 13.86 -16.32
C SER A 147 27.62 13.83 -15.74
N LYS A 148 28.44 14.81 -16.11
CA LYS A 148 29.77 15.06 -15.52
C LYS A 148 29.81 15.14 -13.99
N ARG A 149 28.70 15.48 -13.34
CA ARG A 149 28.61 15.51 -11.86
C ARG A 149 28.51 14.10 -11.27
N ASN A 150 27.74 13.24 -11.92
CA ASN A 150 27.37 11.92 -11.38
C ASN A 150 28.33 10.83 -11.86
N ALA A 151 28.90 10.95 -13.06
CA ALA A 151 29.82 9.97 -13.63
C ALA A 151 31.02 9.63 -12.71
N PRO A 152 31.68 10.60 -12.01
CA PRO A 152 32.75 10.28 -11.06
C PRO A 152 32.27 9.52 -9.81
N VAL A 153 31.03 9.73 -9.37
CA VAL A 153 30.46 8.99 -8.24
C VAL A 153 30.17 7.55 -8.66
N LEU A 154 29.58 7.36 -9.84
CA LEU A 154 29.29 6.05 -10.42
C LEU A 154 30.57 5.27 -10.76
N SER A 155 31.69 5.94 -11.06
CA SER A 155 32.95 5.23 -11.36
C SER A 155 33.49 4.43 -10.17
N ASN A 156 33.16 4.81 -8.94
CA ASN A 156 33.52 4.05 -7.75
C ASN A 156 32.87 2.65 -7.72
N LEU A 157 31.78 2.43 -8.48
CA LEU A 157 31.15 1.12 -8.58
C LEU A 157 32.09 0.08 -9.19
N LYS A 158 33.01 0.49 -10.08
CA LYS A 158 33.97 -0.41 -10.74
C LYS A 158 34.87 -1.15 -9.74
N ASP A 159 35.11 -0.56 -8.58
CA ASP A 159 36.02 -1.09 -7.56
C ASP A 159 35.32 -2.00 -6.55
N VAL A 160 33.99 -1.96 -6.49
CA VAL A 160 33.19 -2.66 -5.45
C VAL A 160 32.25 -3.74 -6.02
N THR A 161 32.10 -3.83 -7.34
CA THR A 161 31.26 -4.84 -7.98
C THR A 161 32.07 -5.82 -8.82
N THR A 162 31.57 -7.05 -8.92
CA THR A 162 32.09 -8.08 -9.83
C THR A 162 31.53 -7.94 -11.25
N HIS A 163 30.50 -7.10 -11.44
CA HIS A 163 29.87 -6.83 -12.71
C HIS A 163 30.72 -5.87 -13.55
N ARG A 164 30.63 -5.99 -14.88
CA ARG A 164 31.32 -5.04 -15.77
C ARG A 164 30.55 -3.74 -15.79
N VAL A 165 31.20 -2.64 -15.38
CA VAL A 165 30.60 -1.31 -15.37
C VAL A 165 31.25 -0.42 -16.42
N SER A 166 30.45 0.14 -17.34
CA SER A 166 30.88 1.18 -18.27
C SER A 166 30.12 2.48 -18.02
N ILE A 167 30.76 3.62 -18.28
CA ILE A 167 30.18 4.93 -17.98
C ILE A 167 30.47 5.87 -19.14
N LYS A 168 29.40 6.35 -19.78
CA LYS A 168 29.40 7.43 -20.76
C LYS A 168 29.06 8.74 -20.06
N GLU A 169 30.03 9.65 -20.00
CA GLU A 169 29.80 11.01 -19.54
C GLU A 169 29.19 11.87 -20.67
N PHE A 170 28.23 12.71 -20.33
CA PHE A 170 27.73 13.78 -21.19
C PHE A 170 27.72 15.15 -20.51
N GLU A 171 27.78 16.22 -21.30
CA GLU A 171 27.89 17.60 -20.82
C GLU A 171 26.55 18.28 -20.51
N GLY A 172 26.51 19.08 -19.44
CA GLY A 172 25.45 20.04 -19.10
C GLY A 172 24.37 19.55 -18.11
N LYS A 173 23.60 20.49 -17.54
CA LYS A 173 22.43 20.22 -16.67
C LYS A 173 21.08 20.20 -17.40
N LYS A 174 20.96 20.91 -18.53
CA LYS A 174 19.71 21.01 -19.31
C LYS A 174 19.73 20.08 -20.51
N GLU A 175 18.61 19.42 -20.78
CA GLU A 175 18.46 18.54 -21.94
C GLU A 175 18.61 19.36 -23.24
N SER A 176 19.54 18.95 -24.11
CA SER A 176 19.79 19.58 -25.41
C SER A 176 19.63 18.54 -26.52
N GLU A 177 19.27 18.96 -27.72
CA GLU A 177 19.11 18.02 -28.84
C GLU A 177 20.41 17.25 -29.12
N LYS A 178 21.56 17.93 -29.04
CA LYS A 178 22.88 17.29 -29.13
C LYS A 178 23.07 16.17 -28.10
N ARG A 179 22.64 16.37 -26.85
CA ARG A 179 22.74 15.35 -25.80
C ARG A 179 21.84 14.16 -26.12
N LYS A 180 20.59 14.40 -26.50
CA LYS A 180 19.66 13.34 -26.90
C LYS A 180 20.26 12.49 -28.03
N ASP A 181 20.92 13.13 -28.99
CA ASP A 181 21.56 12.48 -30.13
C ASP A 181 22.76 11.63 -29.71
N GLU A 182 23.63 12.17 -28.86
CA GLU A 182 24.80 11.45 -28.32
C GLU A 182 24.36 10.21 -27.52
N ILE A 183 23.32 10.35 -26.69
CA ILE A 183 22.77 9.28 -25.87
C ILE A 183 22.09 8.22 -26.75
N ALA A 184 21.24 8.62 -27.69
CA ALA A 184 20.56 7.70 -28.59
C ALA A 184 21.56 6.91 -29.45
N THR A 185 22.62 7.57 -29.95
CA THR A 185 23.68 6.91 -30.72
C THR A 185 24.42 5.90 -29.85
N TRP A 186 24.88 6.30 -28.66
CA TRP A 186 25.61 5.41 -27.75
C TRP A 186 24.80 4.16 -27.36
N PHE A 187 23.51 4.32 -27.06
CA PHE A 187 22.64 3.19 -26.79
C PHE A 187 22.43 2.31 -28.02
N SER A 188 22.23 2.91 -29.21
CA SER A 188 22.07 2.11 -30.44
C SER A 188 23.32 1.28 -30.72
N ASP A 189 24.52 1.85 -30.58
CA ASP A 189 25.78 1.14 -30.83
C ASP A 189 25.96 -0.07 -29.90
N ILE A 190 25.65 0.10 -28.60
CA ILE A 190 25.71 -1.00 -27.62
C ILE A 190 24.69 -2.08 -27.97
N LEU A 191 23.43 -1.69 -28.20
CA LEU A 191 22.36 -2.64 -28.52
C LEU A 191 22.66 -3.41 -29.80
N THR A 192 23.11 -2.74 -30.85
CA THR A 192 23.50 -3.37 -32.12
C THR A 192 24.65 -4.35 -31.95
N THR A 193 25.65 -3.99 -31.14
CA THR A 193 26.75 -4.92 -30.81
C THR A 193 26.21 -6.17 -30.12
N LYS A 194 25.35 -6.01 -29.11
CA LYS A 194 24.76 -7.12 -28.36
C LYS A 194 23.81 -7.99 -29.19
N GLU A 195 23.02 -7.37 -30.07
CA GLU A 195 22.16 -8.06 -31.04
C GLU A 195 22.99 -8.93 -31.99
N ASN A 196 24.09 -8.39 -32.53
CA ASN A 196 24.96 -9.13 -33.44
C ASN A 196 25.68 -10.30 -32.72
N GLU A 197 26.00 -10.15 -31.43
CA GLU A 197 26.58 -11.22 -30.60
C GLU A 197 25.57 -12.34 -30.27
N GLN A 198 24.30 -12.01 -30.00
CA GLN A 198 23.27 -12.99 -29.58
C GLN A 198 22.44 -13.57 -30.74
N GLY A 199 22.37 -12.91 -31.89
CA GLY A 199 21.53 -13.31 -33.03
C GLY A 199 20.10 -12.77 -32.97
N SER A 200 19.19 -13.36 -33.77
CA SER A 200 17.79 -12.91 -33.86
C SER A 200 17.03 -13.10 -32.53
N GLY A 201 16.18 -12.12 -32.17
CA GLY A 201 15.28 -12.23 -31.02
C GLY A 201 15.71 -11.46 -29.76
N PHE A 202 16.49 -10.39 -29.91
CA PHE A 202 16.85 -9.51 -28.79
C PHE A 202 15.66 -8.64 -28.36
N ILE A 203 15.20 -8.82 -27.13
CA ILE A 203 14.08 -8.10 -26.53
C ILE A 203 14.60 -7.16 -25.45
N ILE A 204 14.13 -5.92 -25.47
CA ILE A 204 14.53 -4.88 -24.53
C ILE A 204 13.41 -4.66 -23.51
N GLY A 205 13.74 -4.79 -22.23
CA GLY A 205 12.86 -4.47 -21.13
C GLY A 205 12.88 -2.98 -20.86
N ASP A 206 11.71 -2.35 -20.85
CA ASP A 206 11.54 -0.95 -20.43
C ASP A 206 10.71 -0.91 -19.14
N ILE A 207 11.11 -0.03 -18.23
CA ILE A 207 10.33 0.27 -17.04
C ILE A 207 9.40 1.43 -17.39
N GLU A 208 8.13 1.11 -17.65
CA GLU A 208 7.12 2.11 -17.94
C GLU A 208 6.83 2.97 -16.70
N SER A 209 6.59 4.27 -16.92
CA SER A 209 6.28 5.24 -15.88
C SER A 209 4.87 5.11 -15.30
N LYS A 210 4.01 4.29 -15.90
CA LYS A 210 2.65 4.00 -15.42
C LYS A 210 2.27 2.56 -15.72
N ASP A 211 1.60 1.91 -14.78
CA ASP A 211 0.94 0.62 -14.96
C ASP A 211 -0.15 0.72 -16.06
N GLY A 212 0.22 0.39 -17.30
CA GLY A 212 -0.63 -0.24 -18.32
C GLY A 212 -1.86 0.47 -18.90
N LYS A 213 -2.31 1.65 -18.44
CA LYS A 213 -3.58 2.25 -18.97
C LYS A 213 -3.59 3.75 -19.27
N GLY A 214 -2.45 4.44 -19.24
CA GLY A 214 -2.37 5.85 -19.63
C GLY A 214 -1.52 6.04 -20.88
N LYS A 215 -1.97 6.86 -21.84
CA LYS A 215 -1.06 7.41 -22.86
C LYS A 215 0.17 7.96 -22.16
N SER A 216 1.34 7.60 -22.67
CA SER A 216 2.66 8.07 -22.24
C SER A 216 2.72 9.60 -22.30
N ASP A 217 2.33 10.27 -21.22
CA ASP A 217 2.67 11.68 -20.99
C ASP A 217 4.07 11.72 -20.36
N SER A 218 5.07 11.44 -21.19
CA SER A 218 6.40 12.05 -21.09
C SER A 218 7.06 11.99 -22.47
N SER A 219 6.52 12.81 -23.37
CA SER A 219 7.21 13.27 -24.57
C SER A 219 8.62 13.78 -24.21
N ASP A 220 9.64 13.22 -24.88
CA ASP A 220 11.01 13.73 -25.09
C ASP A 220 12.18 13.26 -24.20
N ILE A 221 11.98 12.47 -23.14
CA ILE A 221 13.08 12.01 -22.24
C ILE A 221 13.25 10.47 -22.22
N SER A 222 12.23 9.71 -22.61
CA SER A 222 12.37 8.25 -22.71
C SER A 222 13.37 7.90 -23.81
N ILE A 223 14.43 7.17 -23.45
CA ILE A 223 15.43 6.72 -24.41
C ILE A 223 14.85 5.75 -25.42
N THR A 224 13.85 4.98 -25.01
CA THR A 224 13.04 4.12 -25.86
C THR A 224 12.42 4.95 -26.97
N ASN A 225 11.80 6.09 -26.64
CA ASN A 225 11.29 7.02 -27.64
C ASN A 225 12.40 7.67 -28.48
N LEU A 226 13.57 7.98 -27.92
CA LEU A 226 14.69 8.58 -28.68
C LEU A 226 15.33 7.60 -29.68
N VAL A 227 15.52 6.35 -29.27
CA VAL A 227 16.06 5.25 -30.10
C VAL A 227 15.01 4.78 -31.12
N ILE A 228 13.73 4.67 -30.74
CA ILE A 228 12.62 4.33 -31.65
C ILE A 228 12.38 5.45 -32.68
N LYS A 229 12.27 6.72 -32.25
CA LYS A 229 11.96 7.85 -33.16
C LYS A 229 13.08 8.12 -34.16
N LYS A 230 14.34 7.91 -33.79
CA LYS A 230 15.46 8.18 -34.70
C LYS A 230 15.72 7.06 -35.71
N ASN A 231 15.13 5.88 -35.53
CA ASN A 231 15.24 4.74 -36.44
C ASN A 231 16.67 4.57 -37.00
N ILE A 232 17.67 4.67 -36.11
CA ILE A 232 19.08 4.94 -36.48
C ILE A 232 19.64 3.86 -37.42
N GLU A 233 19.01 2.69 -37.51
CA GLU A 233 19.47 1.57 -38.35
C GLU A 233 18.36 0.85 -39.16
N GLY A 234 17.12 1.35 -39.20
CA GLY A 234 16.02 0.66 -39.89
C GLY A 234 15.65 -0.72 -39.31
N ARG A 235 16.19 -1.08 -38.14
CA ARG A 235 15.88 -2.32 -37.41
C ARG A 235 14.66 -2.13 -36.52
N THR A 236 13.68 -3.04 -36.61
CA THR A 236 12.55 -3.08 -35.66
C THR A 236 12.97 -3.82 -34.40
N ARG A 237 13.15 -3.10 -33.28
CA ARG A 237 13.45 -3.67 -31.96
C ARG A 237 12.17 -3.97 -31.20
N GLN A 238 12.17 -5.08 -30.44
CA GLN A 238 11.05 -5.45 -29.58
C GLN A 238 11.27 -4.90 -28.18
N TYR A 239 10.23 -4.26 -27.65
CA TYR A 239 10.20 -3.72 -26.29
C TYR A 239 9.14 -4.44 -25.46
N HIS A 240 9.45 -4.69 -24.20
CA HIS A 240 8.55 -5.31 -23.25
C HIS A 240 8.54 -4.53 -21.94
N ASN A 241 7.35 -4.30 -21.36
CA ASN A 241 7.25 -3.68 -20.04
C ASN A 241 7.69 -4.69 -18.97
N VAL A 242 8.76 -4.36 -18.24
CA VAL A 242 9.31 -5.23 -17.17
C VAL A 242 9.05 -4.69 -15.76
N SER A 243 8.22 -3.66 -15.61
CA SER A 243 7.94 -3.01 -14.33
C SER A 243 7.49 -4.01 -13.26
N ARG A 244 6.60 -4.95 -13.61
CA ARG A 244 6.11 -5.97 -12.68
C ARG A 244 7.21 -6.92 -12.22
N GLY A 245 8.09 -7.34 -13.12
CA GLY A 245 9.23 -8.18 -12.76
C GLY A 245 10.22 -7.48 -11.82
N VAL A 246 10.48 -6.20 -12.06
CA VAL A 246 11.35 -5.39 -11.17
C VAL A 246 10.70 -5.18 -9.81
N ILE A 247 9.39 -4.95 -9.76
CA ILE A 247 8.62 -4.86 -8.50
C ILE A 247 8.72 -6.19 -7.73
N GLU A 248 8.55 -7.33 -8.40
CA GLU A 248 8.68 -8.65 -7.76
C GLU A 248 10.09 -8.86 -7.19
N ALA A 249 11.13 -8.37 -7.87
CA ALA A 249 12.51 -8.46 -7.38
C ALA A 249 12.77 -7.59 -6.13
N MET A 250 12.20 -6.37 -6.09
CA MET A 250 12.35 -5.42 -4.98
C MET A 250 11.50 -5.76 -3.75
N ARG A 251 10.56 -6.69 -3.89
CA ARG A 251 9.58 -7.06 -2.87
C ARG A 251 10.19 -7.65 -1.59
N HIS A 252 11.31 -8.34 -1.74
CA HIS A 252 11.97 -9.03 -0.64
C HIS A 252 12.91 -8.09 0.11
N MET A 253 12.41 -7.48 1.18
CA MET A 253 13.23 -6.59 2.01
C MET A 253 14.20 -7.36 2.89
N ASP A 254 15.45 -6.88 2.92
CA ASP A 254 16.46 -7.36 3.85
C ASP A 254 16.41 -6.66 5.23
N ASP A 255 17.22 -7.12 6.19
CA ASP A 255 17.25 -6.55 7.54
C ASP A 255 17.59 -5.04 7.58
N PRO A 256 18.59 -4.53 6.80
CA PRO A 256 18.79 -3.09 6.62
C PRO A 256 17.54 -2.34 6.13
N GLU A 257 16.85 -2.84 5.11
CA GLU A 257 15.63 -2.23 4.58
C GLU A 257 14.51 -2.21 5.62
N LEU A 258 14.32 -3.31 6.35
CA LEU A 258 13.34 -3.39 7.44
C LEU A 258 13.62 -2.39 8.57
N LYS A 259 14.89 -2.09 8.87
CA LYS A 259 15.25 -1.02 9.83
C LYS A 259 14.87 0.36 9.31
N LEU A 260 15.03 0.62 8.01
CA LEU A 260 14.61 1.87 7.38
C LEU A 260 13.08 2.00 7.38
N MET A 261 12.35 0.91 7.12
CA MET A 261 10.88 0.85 7.23
C MET A 261 10.40 1.12 8.65
N LEU A 262 11.02 0.50 9.67
CA LEU A 262 10.70 0.75 11.07
C LEU A 262 10.96 2.21 11.44
N LYS A 263 12.06 2.78 10.94
CA LYS A 263 12.40 4.19 11.19
C LYS A 263 11.41 5.15 10.55
N SER A 264 11.06 4.91 9.29
CA SER A 264 10.03 5.64 8.56
C SER A 264 8.69 5.61 9.31
N SER A 265 8.26 4.41 9.70
CA SER A 265 7.03 4.18 10.49
C SER A 265 7.08 4.87 11.84
N THR A 266 8.27 4.93 12.46
CA THR A 266 8.47 5.64 13.73
C THR A 266 8.18 7.12 13.60
N PHE A 267 8.65 7.75 12.52
CA PHE A 267 8.27 9.13 12.23
C PHE A 267 6.77 9.26 11.94
N SER A 268 6.17 8.37 11.15
CA SER A 268 4.72 8.44 10.86
C SER A 268 3.86 8.42 12.12
N TRP A 269 4.07 7.46 13.04
CA TRP A 269 3.28 7.44 14.28
C TRP A 269 3.61 8.64 15.19
N PHE A 270 4.86 9.12 15.20
CA PHE A 270 5.25 10.29 15.98
C PHE A 270 4.54 11.57 15.49
N TYR A 271 4.57 11.84 14.19
CA TYR A 271 3.92 13.00 13.58
C TYR A 271 2.40 12.92 13.68
N MET A 272 1.80 11.72 13.52
CA MET A 272 0.37 11.52 13.76
C MET A 272 0.00 11.91 15.19
N LYS A 273 0.72 11.36 16.17
CA LYS A 273 0.42 11.54 17.60
C LYS A 273 0.66 12.96 18.10
N HIS A 274 1.83 13.53 17.83
CA HIS A 274 2.29 14.76 18.48
C HIS A 274 2.04 16.02 17.64
N ILE A 275 1.73 15.89 16.36
CA ILE A 275 1.50 17.02 15.45
C ILE A 275 0.06 17.00 14.91
N ALA A 276 -0.33 15.94 14.18
CA ALA A 276 -1.62 15.91 13.49
C ALA A 276 -2.81 15.89 14.47
N ILE A 277 -2.82 14.94 15.41
CA ILE A 277 -3.90 14.81 16.41
C ILE A 277 -3.94 16.07 17.29
N VAL A 278 -2.81 16.50 17.84
CA VAL A 278 -2.71 17.71 18.68
C VAL A 278 -3.21 18.97 17.96
N LYS A 279 -2.95 19.08 16.65
CA LYS A 279 -3.44 20.21 15.84
C LYS A 279 -4.97 20.20 15.74
N ILE A 280 -5.59 19.03 15.54
CA ILE A 280 -7.05 18.90 15.50
C ILE A 280 -7.67 19.14 16.88
N GLU A 281 -7.11 18.54 17.93
CA GLU A 281 -7.55 18.75 19.32
C GLU A 281 -7.59 20.24 19.67
N LYS A 282 -6.50 20.97 19.40
CA LYS A 282 -6.42 22.41 19.65
C LYS A 282 -7.44 23.22 18.86
N LEU A 283 -7.67 22.88 17.60
CA LEU A 283 -8.68 23.59 16.79
C LEU A 283 -10.09 23.33 17.33
N ALA A 284 -10.34 22.13 17.86
CA ALA A 284 -11.62 21.75 18.45
C ALA A 284 -11.84 22.49 19.79
N GLU A 285 -10.84 22.50 20.67
CA GLU A 285 -10.85 23.24 21.95
C GLU A 285 -11.08 24.75 21.76
N GLU A 286 -10.45 25.35 20.75
CA GLU A 286 -10.58 26.77 20.45
C GLU A 286 -11.83 27.10 19.62
N ASN A 287 -12.60 26.10 19.18
CA ASN A 287 -13.65 26.20 18.16
C ASN A 287 -13.22 27.07 16.96
N LYS A 288 -11.98 26.84 16.51
CA LYS A 288 -11.31 27.71 15.55
C LYS A 288 -11.57 27.25 14.12
N ALA A 289 -12.18 28.15 13.33
CA ALA A 289 -12.37 27.93 11.90
C ALA A 289 -11.01 27.85 11.16
N GLN A 290 -10.73 26.70 10.56
CA GLN A 290 -9.60 26.48 9.67
C GLN A 290 -10.03 25.48 8.59
N THR A 291 -9.54 25.67 7.36
CA THR A 291 -9.85 24.74 6.26
C THR A 291 -9.04 23.46 6.38
N GLN A 292 -9.63 22.34 5.94
CA GLN A 292 -9.01 21.02 6.01
C GLN A 292 -7.71 20.97 5.20
N SER A 293 -7.71 21.59 4.00
CA SER A 293 -6.52 21.73 3.15
C SER A 293 -5.36 22.47 3.83
N VAL A 294 -5.63 23.53 4.60
CA VAL A 294 -4.57 24.29 5.30
C VAL A 294 -4.02 23.48 6.48
N VAL A 295 -4.84 22.69 7.16
CA VAL A 295 -4.33 21.77 8.20
C VAL A 295 -3.48 20.67 7.57
N SER A 296 -3.93 20.10 6.45
CA SER A 296 -3.19 19.13 5.64
C SER A 296 -1.82 19.66 5.20
N ASP A 297 -1.76 20.88 4.65
CA ASP A 297 -0.51 21.55 4.28
C ASP A 297 0.42 21.76 5.48
N ALA A 298 -0.12 22.18 6.63
CA ALA A 298 0.67 22.42 7.84
C ALA A 298 1.28 21.12 8.42
N ILE A 299 0.54 20.01 8.38
CA ILE A 299 1.05 18.70 8.82
C ILE A 299 2.16 18.22 7.87
N SER A 300 1.93 18.36 6.56
CA SER A 300 2.88 18.00 5.50
C SER A 300 4.20 18.77 5.65
N GLN A 301 4.12 20.09 5.86
CA GLN A 301 5.28 20.94 6.11
C GLN A 301 6.03 20.56 7.39
N ALA A 302 5.34 20.09 8.42
CA ALA A 302 5.99 19.68 9.68
C ALA A 302 6.85 18.41 9.49
N ILE A 303 6.47 17.50 8.59
CA ILE A 303 7.24 16.29 8.29
C ILE A 303 8.63 16.65 7.76
N GLY A 304 8.71 17.61 6.83
CA GLY A 304 9.96 18.09 6.23
C GLY A 304 10.71 19.14 7.07
N ALA A 305 10.30 19.40 8.32
CA ALA A 305 10.91 20.41 9.20
C ALA A 305 11.55 19.77 10.44
N GLU A 306 12.41 20.51 11.13
CA GLU A 306 12.93 20.13 12.45
C GLU A 306 11.80 19.77 13.41
N ILE A 307 12.00 18.74 14.23
CA ILE A 307 11.06 18.45 15.32
C ILE A 307 10.94 19.70 16.22
N PRO A 308 9.72 20.18 16.51
CA PRO A 308 9.49 21.38 17.29
C PRO A 308 10.25 21.42 18.63
N LYS A 309 10.80 22.60 18.98
CA LYS A 309 11.63 22.78 20.19
C LYS A 309 10.86 22.48 21.47
N ASP A 310 9.58 22.83 21.53
CA ASP A 310 8.69 22.55 22.65
C ASP A 310 8.48 21.04 22.88
N LEU A 311 8.49 20.23 21.82
CA LEU A 311 8.51 18.76 21.93
C LEU A 311 9.87 18.26 22.43
N LYS A 312 10.99 18.78 21.88
CA LYS A 312 12.36 18.42 22.30
C LYS A 312 12.60 18.74 23.78
N GLU A 313 12.05 19.83 24.28
CA GLU A 313 12.21 20.33 25.66
C GLU A 313 11.07 19.91 26.60
N SER A 314 10.09 19.15 26.10
CA SER A 314 8.89 18.77 26.86
C SER A 314 9.26 18.10 28.18
N LYS A 315 8.64 18.53 29.29
CA LYS A 315 8.84 17.90 30.60
C LYS A 315 8.05 16.61 30.78
N LYS A 316 7.08 16.32 29.89
CA LYS A 316 6.25 15.11 29.96
C LYS A 316 7.11 13.89 29.63
N LYS A 317 7.25 12.97 30.60
CA LYS A 317 8.08 11.74 30.47
C LYS A 317 7.80 11.00 29.17
N LYS A 318 6.51 10.76 28.85
CA LYS A 318 6.12 10.03 27.65
C LYS A 318 6.50 10.75 26.35
N THR A 319 6.38 12.08 26.29
CA THR A 319 6.82 12.87 25.13
C THR A 319 8.34 12.78 24.95
N LYS A 320 9.13 12.86 26.03
CA LYS A 320 10.58 12.70 25.96
C LYS A 320 11.00 11.33 25.41
N GLU A 321 10.36 10.27 25.88
CA GLU A 321 10.61 8.90 25.39
C GLU A 321 10.27 8.78 23.90
N ASP A 322 9.11 9.32 23.48
CA ASP A 322 8.67 9.28 22.09
C ASP A 322 9.62 10.08 21.17
N VAL A 323 10.09 11.27 21.60
CA VAL A 323 11.10 12.06 20.87
C VAL A 323 12.44 11.33 20.81
N SER A 324 12.88 10.74 21.91
CA SER A 324 14.13 9.96 21.93
C SER A 324 14.06 8.78 20.95
N LYS A 325 12.94 8.05 20.92
CA LYS A 325 12.70 6.95 19.97
C LYS A 325 12.66 7.45 18.53
N ALA A 326 12.01 8.58 18.27
CA ALA A 326 11.97 9.20 16.95
C ALA A 326 13.36 9.62 16.45
N LEU A 327 14.26 10.05 17.33
CA LEU A 327 15.61 10.51 16.97
C LEU A 327 16.71 9.42 17.06
N GLU A 328 16.40 8.25 17.62
CA GLU A 328 17.37 7.18 17.84
C GLU A 328 18.04 6.72 16.53
N GLY A 329 19.38 6.63 16.54
CA GLY A 329 20.19 6.16 15.41
C GLY A 329 20.32 7.11 14.21
N SER A 330 19.44 8.10 14.06
CA SER A 330 19.43 9.04 12.92
C SER A 330 19.59 10.51 13.30
N GLY A 331 19.36 10.87 14.56
CA GLY A 331 19.06 12.27 14.89
C GLY A 331 17.83 12.77 14.14
N ASP A 332 17.78 14.06 13.83
CA ASP A 332 16.64 14.67 13.11
C ASP A 332 16.73 14.44 11.58
N GLU A 333 17.94 14.26 11.03
CA GLU A 333 18.27 13.91 9.62
C GLU A 333 17.24 14.38 8.56
N ILE A 334 16.93 15.68 8.58
CA ILE A 334 15.83 16.27 7.81
C ILE A 334 16.04 16.10 6.30
N ASP A 335 17.28 16.15 5.84
CA ASP A 335 17.63 15.95 4.42
C ASP A 335 17.22 14.56 3.88
N PHE A 336 16.94 13.61 4.77
CA PHE A 336 16.50 12.26 4.42
C PHE A 336 15.04 11.98 4.77
N ARG A 337 14.29 12.98 5.26
CA ARG A 337 12.89 12.85 5.67
C ARG A 337 11.99 13.74 4.82
N ASP A 338 11.00 13.13 4.18
CA ASP A 338 9.98 13.83 3.40
C ASP A 338 8.60 13.18 3.62
N GLU A 339 7.54 13.79 3.10
CA GLU A 339 6.23 13.16 3.07
C GLU A 339 6.18 12.04 2.02
N ALA A 340 5.64 10.87 2.39
CA ALA A 340 5.42 9.78 1.43
C ALA A 340 4.29 10.12 0.45
N PHE A 341 3.31 10.87 0.95
CA PHE A 341 2.19 11.47 0.23
C PHE A 341 1.67 12.65 1.06
N LYS A 342 0.99 13.58 0.39
CA LYS A 342 0.40 14.74 1.06
C LYS A 342 -0.55 14.29 2.19
N ALA A 343 -0.31 14.79 3.40
CA ALA A 343 -1.15 14.44 4.55
C ALA A 343 -2.62 14.74 4.25
N LYS A 344 -3.52 13.86 4.64
CA LYS A 344 -4.96 14.02 4.43
C LYS A 344 -5.66 14.34 5.73
N VAL A 345 -6.53 15.33 5.65
CA VAL A 345 -7.41 15.75 6.75
C VAL A 345 -8.81 15.82 6.18
N GLU A 346 -9.68 14.98 6.69
CA GLU A 346 -11.04 14.86 6.21
C GLU A 346 -12.00 14.84 7.40
N CYS A 347 -12.67 15.97 7.60
CA CYS A 347 -13.58 16.16 8.72
C CYS A 347 -15.03 16.38 8.26
N GLY A 348 -15.99 15.84 9.01
CA GLY A 348 -17.42 15.88 8.71
C GLY A 348 -17.81 14.94 7.55
N ASN A 349 -18.62 15.45 6.61
CA ASN A 349 -19.22 14.67 5.51
C ASN A 349 -18.29 14.33 4.35
N ALA A 350 -16.98 14.47 4.53
CA ALA A 350 -16.06 14.18 3.46
C ALA A 350 -16.17 12.69 3.10
N HIS A 351 -16.37 12.39 1.85
CA HIS A 351 -16.28 11.04 1.32
C HIS A 351 -15.19 11.09 0.30
N VAL A 352 -14.08 10.39 0.54
CA VAL A 352 -13.01 10.49 -0.42
C VAL A 352 -12.22 9.21 -0.59
N GLU A 353 -12.13 8.83 -1.86
CA GLU A 353 -11.25 7.81 -2.38
C GLU A 353 -9.80 8.12 -1.97
N TYR A 354 -9.00 7.07 -1.80
CA TYR A 354 -7.65 7.13 -1.26
C TYR A 354 -6.68 8.11 -1.96
N PHE A 355 -6.98 8.64 -3.14
CA PHE A 355 -6.05 9.50 -3.90
C PHE A 355 -6.49 10.96 -4.04
N GLN A 356 -7.56 11.36 -3.38
CA GLN A 356 -8.03 12.74 -3.47
C GLN A 356 -7.38 13.62 -2.40
N SER A 357 -7.24 14.91 -2.74
CA SER A 357 -6.71 15.93 -1.84
C SER A 357 -7.71 16.31 -0.77
N SER A 358 -7.21 16.74 0.39
CA SER A 358 -8.02 17.28 1.48
C SER A 358 -8.94 18.41 0.99
N PRO A 359 -10.22 18.42 1.38
CA PRO A 359 -11.18 19.45 1.01
C PRO A 359 -10.76 20.88 1.42
N SER A 360 -11.27 21.88 0.71
CA SER A 360 -11.02 23.31 1.02
C SER A 360 -12.06 23.94 1.96
N ASN A 361 -13.07 23.17 2.41
CA ASN A 361 -14.04 23.63 3.40
C ASN A 361 -13.44 23.62 4.82
N ASN A 362 -14.13 24.30 5.74
CA ASN A 362 -13.75 24.31 7.16
C ASN A 362 -13.92 22.92 7.80
N ILE A 363 -13.15 22.68 8.86
CA ILE A 363 -13.33 21.50 9.71
C ILE A 363 -14.71 21.53 10.40
N GLU A 364 -15.42 20.41 10.33
CA GLU A 364 -16.62 20.11 11.12
C GLU A 364 -16.21 19.03 12.14
N PHE A 365 -16.22 19.35 13.43
CA PHE A 365 -15.79 18.45 14.52
C PHE A 365 -16.88 17.44 14.85
N ASP A 366 -17.00 16.45 13.96
CA ASP A 366 -17.90 15.31 14.11
C ASP A 366 -17.08 14.01 14.00
N PHE A 367 -16.53 13.79 12.82
CA PHE A 367 -15.49 12.80 12.56
C PHE A 367 -14.34 13.50 11.87
N CYS A 368 -13.11 13.17 12.22
CA CYS A 368 -11.91 13.64 11.53
C CYS A 368 -11.01 12.47 11.22
N ARG A 369 -10.94 12.09 9.94
CA ARG A 369 -9.96 11.11 9.46
C ARG A 369 -8.68 11.83 9.11
N LEU A 370 -7.58 11.29 9.60
CA LEU A 370 -6.23 11.78 9.39
C LEU A 370 -5.44 10.65 8.76
N GLU A 371 -4.79 10.91 7.65
CA GLU A 371 -3.79 10.01 7.07
C GLU A 371 -2.51 10.80 6.83
N LEU A 372 -1.37 10.24 7.19
CA LEU A 372 -0.08 10.77 6.77
C LEU A 372 0.92 9.65 6.61
N GLY A 373 1.98 9.92 5.87
CA GLY A 373 3.08 8.99 5.70
C GLY A 373 4.40 9.72 5.60
N VAL A 374 5.42 9.14 6.19
CA VAL A 374 6.78 9.65 6.12
C VAL A 374 7.57 8.77 5.16
N ARG A 375 8.45 9.39 4.38
CA ARG A 375 9.50 8.77 3.58
C ARG A 375 10.83 9.06 4.26
N TYR A 376 11.52 8.03 4.74
CA TYR A 376 12.85 8.15 5.33
C TYR A 376 13.87 7.38 4.49
N ARG A 377 14.87 8.07 3.94
CA ARG A 377 15.88 7.53 3.01
C ARG A 377 15.26 6.72 1.85
N GLY A 378 14.14 7.22 1.31
CA GLY A 378 13.38 6.58 0.24
C GLY A 378 12.27 5.63 0.71
N TYR A 379 12.36 5.06 1.92
CA TYR A 379 11.41 4.08 2.43
C TYR A 379 10.16 4.74 3.01
N CYS A 380 9.02 4.44 2.44
CA CYS A 380 7.72 5.03 2.78
C CYS A 380 7.03 4.24 3.90
N SER A 381 6.22 4.92 4.68
CA SER A 381 5.27 4.31 5.63
C SER A 381 3.99 5.14 5.63
N ALA A 382 2.92 4.62 6.22
CA ALA A 382 1.68 5.36 6.43
C ALA A 382 1.00 4.98 7.74
N ILE A 383 0.20 5.91 8.23
CA ILE A 383 -0.70 5.72 9.36
C ILE A 383 -2.00 6.50 9.14
N GLY A 384 -3.12 5.89 9.49
CA GLY A 384 -4.47 6.44 9.38
C GLY A 384 -5.23 6.31 10.70
N ARG A 385 -5.84 7.41 11.16
CA ARG A 385 -6.65 7.44 12.38
C ARG A 385 -7.94 8.20 12.15
N THR A 386 -9.01 7.77 12.82
CA THR A 386 -10.26 8.53 12.91
C THR A 386 -10.40 9.08 14.32
N LEU A 387 -10.52 10.39 14.45
CA LEU A 387 -10.92 11.07 15.68
C LEU A 387 -12.44 11.25 15.65
N ILE A 388 -13.09 11.00 16.78
CA ILE A 388 -14.55 11.01 16.88
C ILE A 388 -14.96 12.00 17.97
N PHE A 389 -15.84 12.94 17.63
CA PHE A 389 -16.34 13.96 18.52
C PHE A 389 -17.80 13.67 18.84
N ASN A 390 -18.15 13.64 20.13
CA ASN A 390 -19.48 13.32 20.63
C ASN A 390 -20.07 12.04 20.02
N PRO A 391 -19.38 10.88 20.10
CA PRO A 391 -19.89 9.64 19.53
C PRO A 391 -21.19 9.20 20.22
N ASP A 392 -22.15 8.73 19.41
CA ASP A 392 -23.31 7.98 19.90
C ASP A 392 -23.00 6.46 20.01
N GLU A 393 -23.89 5.71 20.66
CA GLU A 393 -23.70 4.26 20.87
C GLU A 393 -23.51 3.47 19.56
N ASN A 394 -24.18 3.86 18.46
CA ASN A 394 -24.02 3.18 17.18
C ASN A 394 -22.64 3.45 16.57
N VAL A 395 -22.16 4.69 16.70
CA VAL A 395 -20.83 5.10 16.24
C VAL A 395 -19.74 4.38 17.04
N GLU A 396 -19.87 4.32 18.37
CA GLU A 396 -18.92 3.57 19.22
C GLU A 396 -18.91 2.08 18.84
N MET A 397 -20.08 1.48 18.63
CA MET A 397 -20.22 0.10 18.17
C MET A 397 -19.52 -0.11 16.82
N MET A 398 -19.78 0.75 15.83
CA MET A 398 -19.19 0.61 14.49
C MET A 398 -17.69 0.82 14.48
N TYR A 399 -17.16 1.73 15.32
CA TYR A 399 -15.72 1.86 15.51
C TYR A 399 -15.10 0.60 16.12
N ASN A 400 -15.76 -0.02 17.09
CA ASN A 400 -15.28 -1.27 17.66
C ASN A 400 -15.29 -2.43 16.64
N VAL A 401 -16.29 -2.49 15.74
CA VAL A 401 -16.28 -3.44 14.61
C VAL A 401 -15.10 -3.17 13.68
N LEU A 402 -14.83 -1.91 13.34
CA LEU A 402 -13.68 -1.53 12.53
C LEU A 402 -12.35 -1.93 13.18
N LEU A 403 -12.22 -1.66 14.49
CA LEU A 403 -11.03 -1.97 15.27
C LEU A 403 -10.76 -3.46 15.34
N ASP A 404 -11.80 -4.26 15.61
CA ASP A 404 -11.70 -5.72 15.64
C ASP A 404 -11.29 -6.28 14.27
N LEU A 405 -11.93 -5.83 13.20
CA LEU A 405 -11.59 -6.21 11.83
C LEU A 405 -10.15 -5.83 11.46
N HIS A 406 -9.69 -4.64 11.85
CA HIS A 406 -8.33 -4.18 11.57
C HIS A 406 -7.28 -5.07 12.25
N LYS A 407 -7.50 -5.42 13.52
CA LYS A 407 -6.62 -6.32 14.26
C LYS A 407 -6.63 -7.74 13.70
N TYR A 408 -7.81 -8.25 13.35
CA TYR A 408 -7.95 -9.55 12.70
C TYR A 408 -7.18 -9.58 11.39
N GLN A 409 -7.36 -8.56 10.54
CA GLN A 409 -6.66 -8.44 9.27
C GLN A 409 -5.14 -8.47 9.46
N ILE A 410 -4.58 -7.66 10.37
CA ILE A 410 -3.14 -7.69 10.69
C ILE A 410 -2.70 -9.10 11.10
N SER A 411 -3.48 -9.77 11.95
CA SER A 411 -3.13 -11.10 12.47
C SER A 411 -3.05 -12.21 11.41
N ILE A 412 -3.71 -12.02 10.26
CA ILE A 412 -3.67 -12.96 9.12
C ILE A 412 -2.68 -12.55 8.02
N MET A 413 -1.98 -11.41 8.17
CA MET A 413 -0.87 -11.00 7.29
C MET A 413 0.37 -11.86 7.56
N LYS A 414 0.37 -13.09 7.05
CA LYS A 414 1.41 -14.10 7.26
C LYS A 414 2.06 -14.51 5.94
N GLU A 415 3.36 -14.81 5.99
CA GLU A 415 4.13 -15.37 4.89
C GLU A 415 3.38 -16.55 4.25
N GLY A 416 3.28 -16.56 2.93
CA GLY A 416 2.64 -17.63 2.16
C GLY A 416 1.11 -17.51 2.04
N ASN A 417 0.44 -16.65 2.80
CA ASN A 417 -1.00 -16.42 2.58
C ASN A 417 -1.22 -15.71 1.24
N ARG A 418 -2.23 -16.13 0.47
CA ARG A 418 -2.61 -15.47 -0.78
C ARG A 418 -3.45 -14.23 -0.52
N TYR A 419 -3.34 -13.25 -1.41
CA TYR A 419 -4.11 -12.01 -1.33
C TYR A 419 -5.62 -12.28 -1.39
N GLU A 420 -6.05 -13.20 -2.25
CA GLU A 420 -7.46 -13.60 -2.36
C GLU A 420 -7.99 -14.25 -1.06
N ASP A 421 -7.18 -15.11 -0.43
CA ASP A 421 -7.56 -15.76 0.82
C ASP A 421 -7.74 -14.73 1.94
N ILE A 422 -6.82 -13.78 2.06
CA ILE A 422 -6.93 -12.67 3.03
C ILE A 422 -8.17 -11.84 2.76
N GLY A 423 -8.45 -11.51 1.49
CA GLY A 423 -9.64 -10.75 1.12
C GLY A 423 -10.95 -11.46 1.49
N ARG A 424 -11.01 -12.77 1.25
CA ARG A 424 -12.15 -13.61 1.65
C ARG A 424 -12.29 -13.66 3.17
N ASP A 425 -11.22 -13.96 3.89
CA ASP A 425 -11.22 -14.11 5.35
C ASP A 425 -11.63 -12.80 6.05
N VAL A 426 -11.16 -11.64 5.56
CA VAL A 426 -11.58 -10.30 6.04
C VAL A 426 -13.08 -10.07 5.82
N LYS A 427 -13.60 -10.43 4.64
CA LYS A 427 -15.03 -10.27 4.31
C LYS A 427 -15.92 -11.15 5.19
N GLU A 428 -15.49 -12.40 5.43
CA GLU A 428 -16.18 -13.35 6.30
C GLU A 428 -16.18 -12.90 7.77
N HIS A 429 -15.03 -12.43 8.26
CA HIS A 429 -14.91 -11.90 9.63
C HIS A 429 -15.79 -10.65 9.84
N LEU A 430 -15.79 -9.73 8.88
CA LEU A 430 -16.67 -8.55 8.92
C LEU A 430 -18.15 -8.95 8.94
N LYS A 431 -18.56 -9.90 8.08
CA LYS A 431 -19.94 -10.42 8.06
C LYS A 431 -20.33 -10.97 9.44
N SER A 432 -19.47 -11.78 10.04
CA SER A 432 -19.68 -12.36 11.38
C SER A 432 -19.88 -11.29 12.46
N GLU A 433 -19.00 -10.29 12.51
CA GLU A 433 -19.10 -9.22 13.52
C GLU A 433 -20.33 -8.32 13.33
N LEU A 434 -20.72 -8.02 12.08
CA LEU A 434 -21.95 -7.26 11.80
C LEU A 434 -23.21 -8.00 12.25
N ILE A 435 -23.29 -9.32 12.03
CA ILE A 435 -24.40 -10.16 12.47
C ILE A 435 -24.45 -10.23 14.00
N LYS A 436 -23.31 -10.51 14.64
CA LYS A 436 -23.17 -10.62 16.10
C LYS A 436 -23.52 -9.34 16.83
N LYS A 437 -23.17 -8.17 16.28
CA LYS A 437 -23.49 -6.86 16.84
C LYS A 437 -24.90 -6.37 16.47
N ASN A 438 -25.64 -7.13 15.67
CA ASN A 438 -26.98 -6.80 15.20
C ASN A 438 -27.09 -5.39 14.58
N VAL A 439 -26.09 -5.03 13.77
CA VAL A 439 -25.96 -3.68 13.18
C VAL A 439 -27.14 -3.35 12.25
N LEU A 440 -27.66 -4.36 11.57
CA LEU A 440 -28.81 -4.24 10.66
C LEU A 440 -30.10 -4.58 11.41
N LYS A 441 -30.97 -3.58 11.59
CA LYS A 441 -32.29 -3.77 12.19
C LYS A 441 -33.15 -4.64 11.28
N GLU A 442 -33.87 -5.60 11.87
CA GLU A 442 -34.98 -6.28 11.22
C GLU A 442 -35.99 -5.23 10.74
N LYS A 443 -36.44 -5.33 9.48
CA LYS A 443 -37.63 -4.58 9.09
C LYS A 443 -38.77 -5.12 9.95
N GLU A 444 -39.37 -4.27 10.77
CA GLU A 444 -40.61 -4.61 11.48
C GLU A 444 -41.60 -5.20 10.47
N LYS A 445 -41.88 -6.50 10.61
CA LYS A 445 -42.91 -7.19 9.84
C LYS A 445 -44.25 -6.53 10.20
N THR A 446 -44.81 -5.73 9.30
CA THR A 446 -46.23 -5.41 9.32
C THR A 446 -47.00 -6.71 9.05
N GLU A 447 -47.45 -7.31 10.15
CA GLU A 447 -48.48 -8.34 10.34
C GLU A 447 -48.61 -9.52 9.33
N MET A 448 -48.61 -10.70 9.94
CA MET A 448 -49.07 -12.02 9.48
C MET A 448 -48.16 -12.82 8.54
N LYS A 449 -47.42 -13.77 9.13
CA LYS A 449 -47.48 -15.18 8.71
C LYS A 449 -47.00 -16.13 9.82
N LYS A 450 -47.67 -17.29 9.85
CA LYS A 450 -47.57 -18.39 10.81
C LYS A 450 -46.27 -19.19 10.65
N ASP A 451 -45.80 -19.72 11.77
CA ASP A 451 -44.99 -20.93 11.99
C ASP A 451 -44.46 -21.63 10.73
N GLY A 452 -43.15 -21.52 10.48
CA GLY A 452 -42.48 -22.37 9.48
C GLY A 452 -41.09 -21.98 8.96
N ASP A 453 -40.63 -20.72 9.07
CA ASP A 453 -39.54 -20.22 8.21
C ASP A 453 -38.34 -19.61 8.98
N GLU A 454 -37.65 -20.38 9.83
CA GLU A 454 -36.35 -19.96 10.39
C GLU A 454 -35.27 -19.89 9.29
N ASP A 455 -35.27 -20.85 8.36
CA ASP A 455 -34.31 -20.92 7.25
C ASP A 455 -34.45 -19.73 6.28
N GLU A 456 -35.65 -19.22 5.99
CA GLU A 456 -35.81 -18.04 5.11
C GLU A 456 -35.39 -16.72 5.78
N GLU A 457 -35.44 -16.66 7.12
CA GLU A 457 -35.13 -15.46 7.90
C GLU A 457 -33.61 -15.25 8.05
N GLU A 458 -32.86 -16.34 8.27
CA GLU A 458 -31.39 -16.34 8.26
C GLU A 458 -30.83 -15.94 6.88
N ASP A 459 -31.43 -16.49 5.81
CA ASP A 459 -31.08 -16.21 4.42
C ASP A 459 -31.33 -14.73 4.02
N SER A 460 -32.30 -14.07 4.66
CA SER A 460 -32.62 -12.65 4.47
C SER A 460 -31.62 -11.72 5.17
N LYS A 461 -31.21 -12.06 6.40
CA LYS A 461 -30.23 -11.28 7.18
C LYS A 461 -28.84 -11.34 6.55
N ASP A 462 -28.46 -12.50 6.04
CA ASP A 462 -27.22 -12.70 5.31
C ASP A 462 -27.16 -11.85 4.03
N LYS A 463 -28.22 -11.83 3.23
CA LYS A 463 -28.31 -11.01 2.00
C LYS A 463 -28.22 -9.52 2.32
N GLN A 464 -28.85 -9.05 3.40
CA GLN A 464 -28.73 -7.65 3.83
C GLN A 464 -27.32 -7.29 4.30
N THR A 465 -26.65 -8.20 5.02
CA THR A 465 -25.28 -8.01 5.50
C THR A 465 -24.29 -7.93 4.35
N ILE A 466 -24.39 -8.83 3.38
CA ILE A 466 -23.56 -8.81 2.16
C ILE A 466 -23.77 -7.49 1.42
N LYS A 467 -25.02 -7.06 1.24
CA LYS A 467 -25.33 -5.78 0.60
C LYS A 467 -24.72 -4.59 1.36
N TRP A 468 -24.75 -4.61 2.69
CA TRP A 468 -24.11 -3.57 3.50
C TRP A 468 -22.59 -3.54 3.28
N ILE A 469 -21.93 -4.70 3.28
CA ILE A 469 -20.49 -4.82 3.02
C ILE A 469 -20.15 -4.24 1.65
N ASP A 470 -20.87 -4.64 0.60
CA ASP A 470 -20.61 -4.16 -0.77
C ASP A 470 -20.76 -2.63 -0.91
N GLN A 471 -21.65 -2.03 -0.11
CA GLN A 471 -21.92 -0.59 -0.13
C GLN A 471 -20.93 0.21 0.71
N HIS A 472 -20.57 -0.30 1.89
CA HIS A 472 -19.91 0.49 2.93
C HIS A 472 -18.47 0.07 3.22
N PHE A 473 -18.06 -1.15 2.90
CA PHE A 473 -16.67 -1.57 3.10
C PHE A 473 -15.79 -1.06 1.95
N ASP A 474 -14.57 -0.62 2.29
CA ASP A 474 -13.57 -0.33 1.27
C ASP A 474 -12.90 -1.62 0.82
N LYS A 475 -12.86 -1.83 -0.51
CA LYS A 475 -12.30 -3.05 -1.09
C LYS A 475 -10.77 -3.04 -1.06
N LEU A 476 -10.13 -1.87 -1.03
CA LEU A 476 -8.67 -1.78 -0.87
C LEU A 476 -8.31 -1.95 0.61
N ILE A 477 -7.89 -3.17 0.96
CA ILE A 477 -7.63 -3.55 2.36
C ILE A 477 -6.15 -3.49 2.72
N ALA A 478 -5.24 -3.62 1.76
CA ALA A 478 -3.81 -3.42 2.01
C ALA A 478 -3.05 -3.17 0.70
N PHE A 479 -1.82 -2.72 0.80
CA PHE A 479 -0.88 -2.70 -0.31
C PHE A 479 0.54 -2.77 0.22
N GLU A 480 1.44 -3.38 -0.55
CA GLU A 480 2.86 -3.38 -0.18
C GLU A 480 3.46 -1.99 -0.32
N VAL A 481 4.29 -1.65 0.67
CA VAL A 481 4.96 -0.36 0.78
C VAL A 481 6.45 -0.58 1.00
N GLY A 482 7.26 0.28 0.40
CA GLY A 482 8.71 0.26 0.54
C GLY A 482 9.31 1.53 -0.03
N LEU A 483 10.30 1.40 -0.92
CA LEU A 483 10.81 2.52 -1.70
C LEU A 483 9.74 3.19 -2.57
N ILE A 484 8.72 2.43 -2.97
CA ILE A 484 7.51 2.98 -3.59
C ILE A 484 6.37 2.94 -2.58
N PHE A 485 5.63 4.04 -2.51
CA PHE A 485 4.53 4.16 -1.56
C PHE A 485 3.40 3.16 -1.85
N ILE A 486 2.93 3.11 -3.10
CA ILE A 486 1.86 2.20 -3.52
C ILE A 486 2.09 1.79 -4.97
N GLN A 487 2.00 0.49 -5.23
CA GLN A 487 2.13 -0.12 -6.56
C GLN A 487 0.84 -0.84 -6.92
N ASP A 488 0.29 -0.62 -8.12
CA ASP A 488 -1.01 -1.20 -8.48
C ASP A 488 -0.98 -2.73 -8.50
N SER A 489 0.16 -3.29 -8.92
CA SER A 489 0.40 -4.75 -9.02
C SER A 489 0.54 -5.46 -7.66
N LEU A 490 0.65 -4.73 -6.55
CA LEU A 490 0.81 -5.26 -5.19
C LEU A 490 -0.25 -4.73 -4.21
N LYS A 491 -1.40 -4.32 -4.71
CA LYS A 491 -2.59 -4.04 -3.89
C LYS A 491 -3.32 -5.34 -3.54
N MET A 492 -3.82 -5.41 -2.31
CA MET A 492 -4.80 -6.39 -1.88
C MET A 492 -6.19 -5.77 -1.98
N VAL A 493 -7.00 -6.30 -2.90
CA VAL A 493 -8.37 -5.85 -3.14
C VAL A 493 -9.33 -7.01 -2.90
N VAL A 494 -10.39 -6.77 -2.14
CA VAL A 494 -11.46 -7.75 -1.92
C VAL A 494 -12.28 -7.91 -3.20
N ASP A 495 -12.55 -9.15 -3.59
CA ASP A 495 -13.19 -9.50 -4.85
C ASP A 495 -12.47 -8.88 -6.06
N ASP A 496 -11.12 -8.90 -6.07
CA ASP A 496 -10.32 -8.38 -7.18
C ASP A 496 -10.64 -9.13 -8.50
N GLU A 497 -10.36 -8.51 -9.63
CA GLU A 497 -10.51 -9.10 -10.96
C GLU A 497 -9.15 -9.47 -11.58
N ASP A 498 -8.04 -8.94 -11.05
CA ASP A 498 -6.69 -9.26 -11.50
C ASP A 498 -6.21 -10.61 -10.92
N GLU A 499 -6.20 -11.65 -11.77
CA GLU A 499 -5.80 -13.02 -11.39
C GLU A 499 -4.38 -13.12 -10.84
N LEU A 500 -3.46 -12.28 -11.31
CA LEU A 500 -2.09 -12.28 -10.84
C LEU A 500 -1.98 -11.62 -9.45
N ARG A 501 -2.77 -10.58 -9.17
CA ARG A 501 -2.84 -10.01 -7.80
C ARG A 501 -3.48 -10.97 -6.84
N LYS A 502 -4.63 -11.54 -7.19
CA LYS A 502 -5.35 -12.52 -6.34
C LYS A 502 -4.48 -13.70 -5.94
N SER A 503 -3.74 -14.22 -6.90
CA SER A 503 -2.85 -15.37 -6.68
C SER A 503 -1.48 -15.01 -6.10
N THR A 504 -1.22 -13.72 -5.84
CA THR A 504 0.03 -13.31 -5.20
C THR A 504 0.04 -13.77 -3.74
N HIS A 505 1.12 -14.45 -3.36
CA HIS A 505 1.37 -14.88 -1.98
C HIS A 505 2.17 -13.81 -1.26
N ILE A 506 1.89 -13.56 0.01
CA ILE A 506 2.72 -12.70 0.86
C ILE A 506 4.14 -13.26 0.91
N ALA A 507 5.12 -12.44 0.54
CA ALA A 507 6.52 -12.79 0.63
C ALA A 507 7.07 -12.52 2.05
N LYS A 508 8.11 -13.28 2.41
CA LYS A 508 8.91 -13.00 3.60
C LYS A 508 9.54 -11.61 3.50
N GLY A 509 9.50 -10.86 4.61
CA GLY A 509 10.05 -9.51 4.68
C GLY A 509 9.17 -8.44 4.03
N SER A 510 8.02 -8.79 3.44
CA SER A 510 7.08 -7.81 2.92
C SER A 510 6.56 -6.90 4.03
N VAL A 511 6.43 -5.62 3.71
CA VAL A 511 5.81 -4.63 4.57
C VAL A 511 4.58 -4.07 3.87
N PHE A 512 3.48 -3.96 4.59
CA PHE A 512 2.19 -3.52 4.08
C PHE A 512 1.74 -2.26 4.78
N VAL A 513 1.05 -1.38 4.05
CA VAL A 513 0.06 -0.53 4.69
C VAL A 513 -1.24 -1.32 4.75
N VAL A 514 -1.59 -1.78 5.94
CA VAL A 514 -2.89 -2.42 6.20
C VAL A 514 -3.90 -1.30 6.43
N ARG A 515 -5.07 -1.39 5.78
CA ARG A 515 -6.10 -0.36 5.82
C ARG A 515 -7.48 -0.99 5.94
N THR A 516 -8.23 -0.53 6.92
CA THR A 516 -9.61 -0.97 7.15
C THR A 516 -10.49 0.27 7.21
N ALA A 517 -11.49 0.36 6.34
CA ALA A 517 -12.31 1.55 6.23
C ALA A 517 -13.79 1.24 5.95
N PHE A 518 -14.65 2.02 6.60
CA PHE A 518 -16.08 2.08 6.30
C PHE A 518 -16.44 3.43 5.72
N LYS A 519 -17.32 3.43 4.74
CA LYS A 519 -17.63 4.57 3.89
C LYS A 519 -19.16 4.74 3.82
N ASN A 520 -19.64 5.98 3.88
CA ASN A 520 -21.06 6.35 3.77
C ASN A 520 -21.96 5.63 4.78
N VAL A 521 -21.49 5.34 5.99
CA VAL A 521 -22.30 4.65 7.00
C VAL A 521 -23.41 5.59 7.47
N GLU A 522 -24.65 5.14 7.39
CA GLU A 522 -25.80 5.93 7.85
C GLU A 522 -25.85 5.97 9.39
N ARG A 523 -26.18 7.14 9.95
CA ARG A 523 -26.49 7.25 11.38
C ARG A 523 -27.90 6.74 11.66
N ASN A 524 -28.02 5.82 12.61
CA ASN A 524 -29.29 5.21 13.00
C ASN A 524 -29.92 5.97 14.16
N THR A 525 -30.35 7.22 13.94
CA THR A 525 -30.98 8.04 14.99
C THR A 525 -32.50 8.11 14.82
N LYS A 526 -33.21 8.20 15.95
CA LYS A 526 -34.68 8.41 15.99
C LYS A 526 -35.09 9.86 15.64
N ALA A 527 -34.15 10.69 15.18
CA ALA A 527 -34.37 12.11 14.98
C ALA A 527 -35.19 12.39 13.70
N LYS A 528 -36.04 13.43 13.74
CA LYS A 528 -36.90 13.87 12.61
C LYS A 528 -36.11 14.43 11.41
N LYS A 529 -34.80 14.60 11.51
CA LYS A 529 -33.94 15.19 10.47
C LYS A 529 -32.96 14.11 10.00
N LYS A 530 -32.86 13.90 8.69
CA LYS A 530 -31.90 12.98 8.09
C LYS A 530 -30.49 13.41 8.49
N GLU A 531 -29.85 12.63 9.35
CA GLU A 531 -28.46 12.86 9.73
C GLU A 531 -27.51 12.51 8.59
N LYS A 532 -26.36 13.15 8.63
CA LYS A 532 -25.36 13.01 7.58
C LYS A 532 -24.63 11.66 7.76
N PRO A 533 -24.30 10.95 6.67
CA PRO A 533 -23.51 9.73 6.77
C PRO A 533 -22.09 10.05 7.21
N TYR A 534 -21.45 9.07 7.85
CA TYR A 534 -20.08 9.17 8.34
C TYR A 534 -19.22 8.07 7.75
N SER A 535 -17.95 8.08 8.11
CA SER A 535 -16.98 7.11 7.61
C SER A 535 -15.85 6.98 8.60
N LEU A 536 -15.28 5.78 8.67
CA LEU A 536 -14.24 5.44 9.62
C LEU A 536 -13.06 4.81 8.88
N LEU A 537 -11.87 5.00 9.43
CA LEU A 537 -10.61 4.55 8.86
C LEU A 537 -9.61 4.22 9.97
N LEU A 538 -8.97 3.07 9.84
CA LEU A 538 -7.71 2.71 10.48
C LEU A 538 -6.71 2.28 9.41
N SER A 539 -5.47 2.71 9.56
CA SER A 539 -4.39 2.24 8.70
C SER A 539 -3.06 2.26 9.43
N ASP A 540 -2.26 1.23 9.23
CA ASP A 540 -1.00 1.01 9.94
C ASP A 540 0.02 0.34 9.02
N THR A 541 1.31 0.62 9.25
CA THR A 541 2.42 0.00 8.52
C THR A 541 2.85 -1.27 9.26
N VAL A 542 2.70 -2.42 8.60
CA VAL A 542 2.77 -3.75 9.20
C VAL A 542 3.85 -4.57 8.51
N VAL A 543 4.82 -5.07 9.28
CA VAL A 543 5.81 -6.03 8.79
C VAL A 543 5.30 -7.45 8.89
N VAL A 544 5.48 -8.23 7.83
CA VAL A 544 5.25 -9.67 7.88
C VAL A 544 6.46 -10.33 8.53
N GLN A 545 6.24 -10.88 9.73
CA GLN A 545 7.26 -11.63 10.46
C GLN A 545 7.50 -13.00 9.85
N ASN A 546 8.67 -13.60 10.11
CA ASN A 546 8.96 -14.93 9.61
C ASN A 546 7.95 -15.93 10.16
N SER A 547 7.59 -16.91 9.33
CA SER A 547 6.76 -18.04 9.74
C SER A 547 7.30 -18.79 10.96
N ASP A 548 8.59 -18.70 11.28
CA ASP A 548 9.21 -19.32 12.47
C ASP A 548 9.14 -18.46 13.74
N ASP A 549 8.96 -17.13 13.66
CA ASP A 549 9.07 -16.22 14.81
C ASP A 549 7.83 -16.25 15.74
N ASN A 550 6.69 -16.78 15.27
CA ASN A 550 5.42 -16.83 16.02
C ASN A 550 4.56 -18.09 15.75
N LYS A 551 5.14 -19.26 15.42
CA LYS A 551 4.33 -20.46 15.13
C LYS A 551 3.32 -20.82 16.23
N ASP A 552 3.65 -20.48 17.47
CA ASP A 552 2.87 -20.83 18.65
C ASP A 552 2.04 -19.67 19.24
N GLU A 553 2.19 -18.44 18.72
CA GLU A 553 1.43 -17.29 19.24
C GLU A 553 0.02 -17.28 18.62
N LYS A 554 -0.98 -17.53 19.46
CA LYS A 554 -2.40 -17.51 19.08
C LYS A 554 -3.11 -16.23 19.54
N ASP A 555 -2.46 -15.44 20.39
CA ASP A 555 -2.99 -14.16 20.85
C ASP A 555 -2.77 -13.10 19.77
N PHE A 556 -3.82 -12.79 19.01
CA PHE A 556 -3.76 -11.84 17.92
C PHE A 556 -3.36 -10.44 18.39
N GLU A 557 -3.65 -10.04 19.64
CA GLU A 557 -3.26 -8.72 20.15
C GLU A 557 -1.72 -8.59 20.24
N LYS A 558 -1.04 -9.67 20.68
CA LYS A 558 0.43 -9.71 20.70
C LYS A 558 1.03 -9.79 19.32
N ILE A 559 0.35 -10.45 18.37
CA ILE A 559 0.77 -10.47 16.97
C ILE A 559 0.75 -9.03 16.42
N VAL A 560 -0.36 -8.31 16.65
CA VAL A 560 -0.51 -6.92 16.22
C VAL A 560 0.59 -6.04 16.82
N GLU A 561 0.82 -6.09 18.14
CA GLU A 561 1.86 -5.28 18.80
C GLU A 561 3.27 -5.53 18.23
N LYS A 562 3.55 -6.76 17.79
CA LYS A 562 4.85 -7.13 17.21
C LYS A 562 4.99 -6.76 15.74
N GLN A 563 3.91 -6.82 14.96
CA GLN A 563 3.93 -6.62 13.50
C GLN A 563 3.67 -5.17 13.10
N ASP A 564 2.89 -4.42 13.87
CA ASP A 564 2.54 -3.03 13.57
C ASP A 564 3.69 -2.09 13.99
N PHE A 565 4.42 -1.57 13.00
CA PHE A 565 5.49 -0.60 13.21
C PHE A 565 4.99 0.77 13.65
N THR A 566 3.68 1.01 13.55
CA THR A 566 2.96 2.23 13.92
C THR A 566 2.14 2.10 15.21
N TYR A 567 2.20 0.95 15.89
CA TYR A 567 1.44 0.60 17.10
C TYR A 567 1.55 1.62 18.26
N ASN A 568 2.66 2.38 18.31
CA ASN A 568 2.90 3.42 19.32
C ASN A 568 1.91 4.61 19.25
N CYS A 569 1.15 4.76 18.16
CA CYS A 569 0.03 5.67 18.06
C CYS A 569 -1.29 4.92 18.28
N SER A 570 -2.00 5.25 19.36
CA SER A 570 -3.20 4.52 19.76
C SER A 570 -4.33 4.61 18.73
N PHE A 571 -5.02 3.48 18.53
CA PHE A 571 -6.31 3.34 17.87
C PHE A 571 -7.42 2.88 18.84
N LYS A 572 -7.19 2.95 20.16
CA LYS A 572 -8.23 2.66 21.17
C LYS A 572 -9.24 3.79 21.20
N LEU A 573 -10.53 3.44 21.23
CA LEU A 573 -11.65 4.40 21.27
C LEU A 573 -11.47 5.48 22.35
N THR A 574 -11.07 5.08 23.56
CA THR A 574 -10.85 6.00 24.70
C THR A 574 -9.80 7.08 24.46
N ASN A 575 -8.92 6.89 23.48
CA ASN A 575 -7.82 7.81 23.16
C ASN A 575 -8.08 8.61 21.88
N ILE A 576 -9.18 8.35 21.17
CA ILE A 576 -9.54 8.99 19.90
C ILE A 576 -10.96 9.59 19.93
N SER A 577 -11.72 9.35 21.01
CA SER A 577 -13.05 9.94 21.25
C SER A 577 -12.96 11.17 22.16
N TYR A 578 -13.67 12.24 21.81
CA TYR A 578 -13.77 13.47 22.58
C TYR A 578 -15.23 13.79 22.87
N LYS A 579 -15.52 14.31 24.07
CA LYS A 579 -16.85 14.80 24.45
C LYS A 579 -16.76 16.28 24.81
N PHE A 580 -17.63 17.09 24.24
CA PHE A 580 -17.79 18.48 24.61
C PHE A 580 -18.96 18.60 25.60
N ASP A 581 -18.78 19.34 26.68
CA ASP A 581 -19.87 19.62 27.62
C ASP A 581 -20.80 20.67 26.99
N ASP A 582 -22.04 20.28 26.66
CA ASP A 582 -23.07 21.13 26.03
C ASP A 582 -23.69 22.17 27.01
N GLU A 583 -22.89 22.84 27.86
CA GLU A 583 -23.42 23.82 28.82
C GLU A 583 -23.85 25.16 28.18
N GLU A 584 -23.67 25.38 26.87
CA GLU A 584 -24.00 26.65 26.20
C GLU A 584 -25.35 26.68 25.43
N GLU A 585 -26.03 25.56 25.19
CA GLU A 585 -27.26 25.57 24.37
C GLU A 585 -28.52 26.08 25.12
N GLU A 586 -28.62 25.95 26.44
CA GLU A 586 -29.82 26.40 27.20
C GLU A 586 -30.01 27.93 27.23
N VAL A 587 -28.96 28.72 26.97
CA VAL A 587 -29.05 30.19 27.06
C VAL A 587 -29.67 30.80 25.80
N LYS A 588 -29.59 30.11 24.64
CA LYS A 588 -30.10 30.65 23.36
C LYS A 588 -31.58 30.42 23.12
N GLU A 589 -32.20 29.44 23.77
CA GLU A 589 -33.67 29.23 23.64
C GLU A 589 -34.49 30.24 24.45
N LYS A 590 -33.97 30.74 25.57
CA LYS A 590 -34.69 31.75 26.39
C LYS A 590 -34.72 33.15 25.78
N GLN A 591 -33.87 33.47 24.80
CA GLN A 591 -33.84 34.80 24.15
C GLN A 591 -34.70 34.90 22.87
N LYS A 592 -35.20 33.79 22.32
CA LYS A 592 -36.07 33.82 21.12
C LYS A 592 -37.56 34.01 21.41
N GLY A 593 -37.96 34.03 22.69
CA GLY A 593 -39.36 34.11 23.11
C GLY A 593 -39.95 35.53 23.22
N SER A 594 -39.15 36.60 23.15
CA SER A 594 -39.62 37.96 23.56
C SER A 594 -39.59 39.06 22.50
N GLU A 595 -39.29 38.79 21.23
CA GLU A 595 -39.29 39.83 20.19
C GLU A 595 -40.19 39.46 19.00
N LYS A 596 -41.51 39.50 19.20
CA LYS A 596 -42.48 39.71 18.12
C LYS A 596 -43.69 40.49 18.64
N GLU A 597 -43.55 41.80 18.78
CA GLU A 597 -44.68 42.74 18.72
C GLU A 597 -44.21 44.19 18.45
N GLY A 598 -44.74 44.83 17.39
CA GLY A 598 -44.66 46.29 17.16
C GLY A 598 -43.67 46.78 16.07
N LYS A 599 -44.02 46.74 14.77
CA LYS A 599 -44.51 47.87 13.92
C LYS A 599 -43.56 49.07 13.63
N LYS A 600 -43.13 49.11 12.36
CA LYS A 600 -43.09 50.22 11.36
C LYS A 600 -42.37 51.58 11.60
N SER A 601 -41.56 51.91 10.58
CA SER A 601 -41.25 53.20 9.91
C SER A 601 -40.34 54.23 10.59
N GLY A 602 -39.33 54.71 9.85
CA GLY A 602 -38.62 55.96 10.13
C GLY A 602 -37.24 56.07 9.49
N GLU A 603 -36.99 57.17 8.80
CA GLU A 603 -35.84 57.55 7.96
C GLU A 603 -34.65 58.14 8.77
N LYS A 604 -33.44 58.07 8.18
CA LYS A 604 -32.28 59.01 8.23
C LYS A 604 -31.40 59.23 9.49
N ASP A 605 -30.11 59.35 9.14
CA ASP A 605 -29.02 60.22 9.64
C ASP A 605 -27.99 59.79 10.71
N GLN A 606 -26.75 59.77 10.22
CA GLN A 606 -25.47 60.32 10.73
C GLN A 606 -24.87 60.00 12.12
N LYS A 607 -23.55 59.71 12.02
CA LYS A 607 -22.41 60.11 12.89
C LYS A 607 -22.22 59.43 14.27
N GLY A 608 -21.27 58.50 14.26
CA GLY A 608 -20.04 58.48 15.08
C GLY A 608 -20.09 58.80 16.57
N LYS A 609 -19.66 57.83 17.41
CA LYS A 609 -18.50 57.96 18.31
C LYS A 609 -18.26 56.66 19.11
N GLU A 610 -16.97 56.50 19.41
CA GLU A 610 -16.29 55.62 20.37
C GLU A 610 -17.12 54.95 21.47
N ARG A 611 -16.75 53.71 21.81
CA ARG A 611 -16.63 53.24 23.20
C ARG A 611 -15.86 51.92 23.35
N THR A 612 -14.71 52.03 24.02
CA THR A 612 -14.24 51.22 25.17
C THR A 612 -14.45 49.70 25.15
N SER A 613 -13.32 49.00 25.10
CA SER A 613 -13.12 47.60 25.46
C SER A 613 -13.43 47.33 26.94
N ALA A 614 -14.28 46.35 27.21
CA ALA A 614 -14.39 45.70 28.52
C ALA A 614 -14.18 44.20 28.35
N GLN A 615 -13.13 43.67 29.00
CA GLN A 615 -12.90 42.23 29.16
C GLN A 615 -13.83 41.65 30.24
N PRO A 616 -14.31 40.40 30.09
CA PRO A 616 -14.79 39.62 31.22
C PRO A 616 -13.66 38.77 31.84
N GLN A 617 -13.54 38.84 33.17
CA GLN A 617 -12.67 38.01 34.00
C GLN A 617 -13.11 36.54 33.97
N ARG A 618 -12.14 35.61 33.87
CA ARG A 618 -12.33 34.16 34.03
C ARG A 618 -12.08 33.74 35.48
N GLN A 619 -13.00 32.97 36.07
CA GLN A 619 -12.77 32.21 37.31
C GLN A 619 -12.07 30.89 36.97
N ARG A 620 -11.02 30.54 37.73
CA ARG A 620 -10.36 29.21 37.69
C ARG A 620 -10.97 28.33 38.79
N PRO A 621 -11.26 27.04 38.54
CA PRO A 621 -11.33 26.05 39.59
C PRO A 621 -9.92 25.61 40.03
N PRO A 622 -9.73 25.17 41.28
CA PRO A 622 -8.42 24.82 41.84
C PRO A 622 -7.95 23.42 41.36
N PRO A 623 -6.63 23.14 41.39
CA PRO A 623 -6.10 21.83 41.02
C PRO A 623 -6.40 20.77 42.09
N PRO A 624 -6.56 19.48 41.72
CA PRO A 624 -6.64 18.39 42.69
C PRO A 624 -5.27 18.14 43.32
N ALA A 625 -5.28 17.83 44.62
CA ALA A 625 -4.10 17.64 45.45
C ALA A 625 -3.45 16.25 45.25
N THR A 626 -2.12 16.30 45.08
CA THR A 626 -1.06 15.27 45.28
C THR A 626 -1.22 13.89 44.68
#